data_AF-A0A527ZGE9-F1
#
_entry.id   AF-A0A527ZGE9-F1
#
_cell.length_a   1.000
_cell.length_b   1.000
_cell.length_c   1.000
_cell.angle_alpha   90.00
_cell.angle_beta   90.00
_cell.angle_gamma   90.00
#
_symmetry.space_group_name_H-M   'P 1'
#
loop_
_entity.id
_entity.type
_entity.pdbx_description
1 polymer ?
#
loop_
_entity_poly.entity_id
_entity_poly.type
_entity_poly.pdbx_seq_one_letter_code
_entity_poly.pdbx_strand_id
1 'polypeptide(L)'
;PLLRVQQNGEATAIFESAVILEFLEETLANPLHPADPLARARHRAWIEFGSAILNAIGRLYSAPTEVAFLAESQGLSAMFDRLEIELTAGRAGPWFAGERFSLVDAVYGPIFRYFDAFDRIGEFGILSGKPRVKAWRKGLHERKSVKNAVAPDYP
;
A
#
# COMPACT_ATOMS: atom_id res chain seq x y z
N PRO A 1 -13.11 -2.54 -5.00
CA PRO A 1 -13.69 -1.34 -5.65
C PRO A 1 -14.20 -1.71 -7.05
N LEU A 2 -15.04 -0.86 -7.67
CA LEU A 2 -15.46 -1.00 -9.06
C LEU A 2 -15.06 0.26 -9.85
N LEU A 3 -14.46 0.10 -11.02
CA LEU A 3 -14.24 1.16 -12.00
C LEU A 3 -15.21 0.96 -13.16
N ARG A 4 -16.07 1.94 -13.45
CA ARG A 4 -16.93 1.94 -14.63
C ARG A 4 -16.23 2.67 -15.77
N VAL A 5 -15.98 1.97 -16.87
CA VAL A 5 -15.35 2.51 -18.07
C VAL A 5 -16.39 2.61 -19.18
N GLN A 6 -16.45 3.76 -19.86
CA GLN A 6 -17.26 3.92 -21.07
C GLN A 6 -16.38 3.88 -22.31
N GLN A 7 -16.65 2.95 -23.22
CA GLN A 7 -16.00 2.87 -24.53
C GLN A 7 -17.03 2.43 -25.58
N ASN A 8 -16.98 3.07 -26.76
CA ASN A 8 -17.86 2.75 -27.91
C ASN A 8 -19.37 2.74 -27.59
N GLY A 9 -19.81 3.56 -26.64
CA GLY A 9 -21.21 3.65 -26.22
C GLY A 9 -21.65 2.57 -25.22
N GLU A 10 -20.75 1.69 -24.79
CA GLU A 10 -21.02 0.66 -23.78
C GLU A 10 -20.28 0.96 -22.47
N ALA A 11 -20.88 0.56 -21.34
CA ALA A 11 -20.30 0.72 -20.01
C ALA A 11 -19.89 -0.64 -19.44
N THR A 12 -18.60 -0.81 -19.18
CA THR A 12 -18.03 -2.04 -18.60
C THR A 12 -17.54 -1.78 -17.17
N ALA A 13 -17.82 -2.70 -16.25
CA ALA A 13 -17.32 -2.65 -14.88
C ALA A 13 -16.06 -3.50 -14.73
N ILE A 14 -14.98 -2.90 -14.22
CA ILE A 14 -13.75 -3.58 -13.82
C ILE A 14 -13.72 -3.66 -12.29
N PHE A 15 -13.39 -4.83 -11.77
CA PHE A 15 -13.24 -5.11 -10.34
C PHE A 15 -11.81 -5.58 -10.03
N GLU A 16 -11.50 -5.72 -8.73
CA GLU A 16 -10.13 -5.85 -8.19
C GLU A 16 -9.26 -4.62 -8.34
N SER A 17 -8.68 -4.13 -7.24
CA SER A 17 -7.84 -2.93 -7.26
C SER A 17 -6.60 -3.11 -8.15
N ALA A 18 -5.94 -4.26 -8.11
CA ALA A 18 -4.78 -4.55 -8.93
C ALA A 18 -5.12 -4.55 -10.43
N VAL A 19 -6.25 -5.14 -10.82
CA VAL A 19 -6.71 -5.16 -12.22
C VAL A 19 -7.09 -3.77 -12.69
N ILE A 20 -7.77 -2.98 -11.84
CA ILE A 20 -8.06 -1.57 -12.12
C ILE A 20 -6.77 -0.78 -12.34
N LEU A 21 -5.76 -0.98 -11.49
CA LEU A 21 -4.48 -0.28 -11.63
C LEU A 21 -3.74 -0.65 -12.92
N GLU A 22 -3.73 -1.92 -13.32
CA GLU A 22 -3.12 -2.35 -14.59
C GLU A 22 -3.88 -1.77 -15.79
N PHE A 23 -5.22 -1.73 -15.75
CA PHE A 23 -5.99 -1.06 -16.81
C PHE A 23 -5.63 0.43 -16.93
N LEU A 24 -5.49 1.15 -15.81
CA LEU A 24 -5.09 2.56 -15.82
C LEU A 24 -3.64 2.73 -16.31
N GLU A 25 -2.74 1.81 -15.95
CA GLU A 25 -1.35 1.80 -16.41
C GLU A 25 -1.23 1.65 -17.93
N GLU A 26 -2.13 0.87 -18.54
CA GLU A 26 -2.15 0.62 -19.99
C GLU A 26 -2.82 1.74 -20.79
N THR A 27 -3.72 2.52 -20.17
CA THR A 27 -4.61 3.45 -20.87
C THR A 27 -4.34 4.92 -20.62
N LEU A 28 -3.69 5.28 -19.51
CA LEU A 28 -3.39 6.67 -19.17
C LEU A 28 -1.97 7.08 -19.57
N ALA A 29 -1.79 8.38 -19.80
CA ALA A 29 -0.47 8.97 -19.98
C ALA A 29 0.30 8.99 -18.65
N ASN A 30 1.61 8.77 -18.72
CA ASN A 30 2.55 8.71 -17.58
C ASN A 30 2.37 7.45 -16.69
N PRO A 31 2.73 6.27 -17.21
CA PRO A 31 2.76 5.02 -16.45
C PRO A 31 3.54 5.15 -15.13
N LEU A 32 3.04 4.51 -14.08
CA LEU A 32 3.62 4.48 -12.74
C LEU A 32 4.40 3.18 -12.48
N HIS A 33 4.29 2.16 -13.34
CA HIS A 33 5.28 1.09 -13.39
C HIS A 33 6.52 1.49 -14.20
N PRO A 34 7.68 0.89 -13.90
CA PRO A 34 8.83 0.96 -14.81
C PRO A 34 8.50 0.28 -16.14
N ALA A 35 9.18 0.73 -17.20
CA ALA A 35 9.07 0.13 -18.54
C ALA A 35 9.80 -1.23 -18.63
N ASP A 36 10.87 -1.42 -17.85
CA ASP A 36 11.59 -2.69 -17.78
C ASP A 36 10.66 -3.81 -17.24
N PRO A 37 10.48 -4.93 -17.98
CA PRO A 37 9.54 -5.99 -17.60
C PRO A 37 9.87 -6.64 -16.25
N LEU A 38 11.15 -6.83 -15.94
CA LEU A 38 11.55 -7.47 -14.68
C LEU A 38 11.30 -6.55 -13.49
N ALA A 39 11.65 -5.27 -13.59
CA ALA A 39 11.32 -4.26 -12.59
C ALA A 39 9.80 -4.12 -12.41
N ARG A 40 9.02 -4.21 -13.51
CA ARG A 40 7.55 -4.18 -13.45
C ARG A 40 7.00 -5.41 -12.73
N ALA A 41 7.53 -6.60 -13.01
CA ALA A 41 7.18 -7.82 -12.28
C ALA A 41 7.51 -7.71 -10.78
N ARG A 42 8.65 -7.10 -10.42
CA ARG A 42 8.98 -6.80 -9.02
C ARG A 42 7.94 -5.88 -8.38
N HIS A 43 7.53 -4.81 -9.06
CA HIS A 43 6.48 -3.92 -8.53
C HIS A 43 5.17 -4.68 -8.29
N ARG A 44 4.74 -5.53 -9.23
CA ARG A 44 3.53 -6.37 -9.07
C ARG A 44 3.62 -7.29 -7.84
N ALA A 45 4.78 -7.88 -7.59
CA ALA A 45 4.99 -8.70 -6.40
C ALA A 45 4.82 -7.90 -5.09
N TRP A 46 5.29 -6.65 -5.04
CA TRP A 46 5.14 -5.79 -3.86
C TRP A 46 3.74 -5.19 -3.71
N ILE A 47 3.01 -5.01 -4.80
CA ILE A 47 1.57 -4.69 -4.80
C ILE A 47 0.80 -5.85 -4.18
N GLU A 48 1.05 -7.08 -4.64
CA GLU A 48 0.38 -8.27 -4.08
C GLU A 48 0.75 -8.50 -2.62
N PHE A 49 2.00 -8.24 -2.24
CA PHE A 49 2.40 -8.25 -0.83
C PHE A 49 1.62 -7.20 0.00
N GLY A 50 1.32 -6.03 -0.58
CA GLY A 50 0.44 -5.03 0.02
C GLY A 50 -0.99 -5.56 0.23
N SER A 51 -1.55 -6.28 -0.74
CA SER A 51 -2.85 -6.97 -0.59
C SER A 51 -2.84 -7.96 0.59
N ALA A 52 -1.76 -8.74 0.73
CA ALA A 52 -1.58 -9.65 1.85
C ALA A 52 -1.51 -8.91 3.20
N ILE A 53 -0.85 -7.74 3.26
CA ILE A 53 -0.82 -6.89 4.45
C ILE A 53 -2.22 -6.41 4.82
N LEU A 54 -3.02 -5.92 3.84
CA LEU A 54 -4.40 -5.51 4.10
C LEU A 54 -5.25 -6.65 4.66
N ASN A 55 -5.09 -7.86 4.15
CA ASN A 55 -5.76 -9.04 4.68
C ASN A 55 -5.33 -9.34 6.12
N ALA A 56 -4.04 -9.20 6.45
CA ALA A 56 -3.54 -9.36 7.81
C ALA A 56 -4.03 -8.27 8.77
N ILE A 57 -4.12 -7.02 8.31
CA ILE A 57 -4.79 -5.93 9.05
C ILE A 57 -6.25 -6.30 9.34
N GLY A 58 -6.96 -6.84 8.35
CA GLY A 58 -8.32 -7.35 8.50
C GLY A 58 -8.47 -8.37 9.62
N ARG A 59 -7.54 -9.33 9.67
CA ARG A 59 -7.52 -10.36 10.73
C ARG A 59 -7.14 -9.78 12.09
N LEU A 60 -6.20 -8.83 12.14
CA LEU A 60 -5.79 -8.16 13.37
C LEU A 60 -6.98 -7.52 14.09
N TYR A 61 -7.72 -6.62 13.44
CA TYR A 61 -8.82 -5.92 14.11
C TYR A 61 -10.08 -6.78 14.31
N SER A 62 -10.17 -7.92 13.63
CA SER A 62 -11.27 -8.88 13.77
C SER A 62 -10.94 -10.05 14.71
N ALA A 63 -9.77 -10.02 15.36
CA ALA A 63 -9.32 -11.11 16.21
C ALA A 63 -10.27 -11.31 17.41
N PRO A 64 -10.76 -12.54 17.67
CA PRO A 64 -11.77 -12.79 18.71
C PRO A 64 -11.18 -12.86 20.12
N THR A 65 -9.86 -12.95 20.25
CA THR A 65 -9.14 -13.09 21.52
C THR A 65 -7.85 -12.29 21.51
N GLU A 66 -7.37 -11.93 22.69
CA GLU A 66 -6.07 -11.27 22.86
C GLU A 66 -4.92 -12.10 22.27
N VAL A 67 -4.94 -13.43 22.46
CA VAL A 67 -3.93 -14.33 21.90
C VAL A 67 -3.91 -14.26 20.38
N ALA A 68 -5.07 -14.28 19.73
CA ALA A 68 -5.17 -14.15 18.27
C ALA A 68 -4.71 -12.76 17.79
N PHE A 69 -5.09 -11.70 18.51
CA PHE A 69 -4.66 -10.34 18.21
C PHE A 69 -3.13 -10.20 18.26
N LEU A 70 -2.50 -10.71 19.32
CA LEU A 70 -1.05 -10.67 19.49
C LEU A 70 -0.33 -11.48 18.40
N ALA A 71 -0.87 -12.63 18.01
CA ALA A 71 -0.34 -13.43 16.92
C ALA A 71 -0.37 -12.69 15.57
N GLU A 72 -1.50 -12.06 15.23
CA GLU A 72 -1.62 -11.26 13.99
C GLU A 72 -0.73 -10.00 14.04
N SER A 73 -0.58 -9.37 15.21
CA SER A 73 0.33 -8.23 15.40
C SER A 73 1.78 -8.61 15.14
N GLN A 74 2.23 -9.75 15.67
CA GLN A 74 3.56 -10.30 15.40
C GLN A 74 3.76 -10.64 13.92
N GLY A 75 2.76 -11.28 13.30
CA GLY A 75 2.77 -11.59 11.87
C GLY A 75 2.90 -10.34 11.00
N LEU A 76 2.12 -9.30 11.30
CA LEU A 76 2.23 -8.00 10.63
C LEU A 76 3.61 -7.36 10.84
N SER A 77 4.15 -7.38 12.07
CA SER A 77 5.49 -6.85 12.33
C SER A 77 6.53 -7.53 11.44
N ALA A 78 6.48 -8.87 11.31
CA ALA A 78 7.40 -9.62 10.44
C ALA A 78 7.23 -9.28 8.94
N MET A 79 6.00 -9.02 8.48
CA MET A 79 5.77 -8.54 7.11
C MET A 79 6.40 -7.16 6.89
N PHE A 80 6.30 -6.27 7.88
CA PHE A 80 6.94 -4.95 7.82
C PHE A 80 8.46 -5.02 8.00
N ASP A 81 9.02 -6.04 8.66
CA ASP A 81 10.47 -6.28 8.68
C ASP A 81 10.98 -6.60 7.28
N ARG A 82 10.25 -7.43 6.52
CA ARG A 82 10.57 -7.71 5.11
C ARG A 82 10.57 -6.43 4.27
N LEU A 83 9.61 -5.55 4.49
CA LEU A 83 9.54 -4.26 3.81
C LEU A 83 10.69 -3.32 4.23
N GLU A 84 11.04 -3.29 5.52
CA GLU A 84 12.17 -2.51 6.02
C GLU A 84 13.48 -2.92 5.34
N ILE A 85 13.71 -4.23 5.20
CA ILE A 85 14.88 -4.77 4.47
C ILE A 85 14.87 -4.29 3.01
N GLU A 86 13.73 -4.39 2.34
CA GLU A 86 13.58 -3.95 0.94
C GLU A 86 13.86 -2.46 0.76
N LEU A 87 13.29 -1.60 1.61
CA LEU A 87 13.48 -0.14 1.55
C LEU A 87 14.89 0.30 1.97
N THR A 88 15.61 -0.54 2.71
CA THR A 88 17.01 -0.33 3.07
C THR A 88 17.95 -0.71 1.93
N ALA A 89 17.70 -1.84 1.26
CA ALA A 89 18.49 -2.31 0.13
C ALA A 89 18.16 -1.59 -1.19
N GLY A 90 17.00 -0.96 -1.26
CA GLY A 90 16.50 -0.24 -2.43
C GLY A 90 17.29 1.02 -2.78
N ARG A 91 16.86 1.67 -3.86
CA ARG A 91 17.46 2.93 -4.32
C ARG A 91 17.16 4.05 -3.32
N ALA A 92 18.12 4.96 -3.16
CA ALA A 92 17.89 6.18 -2.39
C ALA A 92 16.73 7.00 -3.00
N GLY A 93 15.98 7.65 -2.12
CA GLY A 93 14.81 8.45 -2.46
C GLY A 93 13.65 8.24 -1.48
N PRO A 94 12.59 9.04 -1.60
CA PRO A 94 11.45 9.02 -0.68
C PRO A 94 10.42 7.94 -0.99
N TRP A 95 10.49 7.29 -2.16
CA TRP A 95 9.51 6.31 -2.63
C TRP A 95 10.11 4.91 -2.73
N PHE A 96 9.24 3.90 -2.90
CA PHE A 96 9.62 2.50 -2.98
C PHE A 96 10.72 2.23 -4.03
N ALA A 97 10.60 2.88 -5.20
CA ALA A 97 11.54 2.75 -6.31
C ALA A 97 12.61 3.87 -6.36
N GLY A 98 12.83 4.57 -5.25
CA GLY A 98 13.75 5.71 -5.15
C GLY A 98 13.04 7.06 -5.38
N GLU A 99 13.47 7.81 -6.40
CA GLU A 99 12.97 9.18 -6.64
C GLU A 99 11.58 9.25 -7.30
N ARG A 100 11.14 8.17 -7.98
CA ARG A 100 9.85 8.17 -8.69
C ARG A 100 8.77 7.44 -7.89
N PHE A 101 7.66 8.14 -7.67
CA PHE A 101 6.44 7.55 -7.13
C PHE A 101 5.87 6.52 -8.11
N SER A 102 5.41 5.39 -7.58
CA SER A 102 4.96 4.23 -8.36
C SER A 102 3.63 3.66 -7.86
N LEU A 103 3.09 2.66 -8.55
CA LEU A 103 1.90 1.95 -8.08
C LEU A 103 2.11 1.22 -6.74
N VAL A 104 3.35 0.84 -6.41
CA VAL A 104 3.65 0.28 -5.09
C VAL A 104 3.35 1.34 -4.02
N ASP A 105 3.84 2.56 -4.20
CA ASP A 105 3.56 3.68 -3.29
C ASP A 105 2.05 3.99 -3.16
N ALA A 106 1.32 3.92 -4.27
CA ALA A 106 -0.13 4.13 -4.28
C ALA A 106 -0.89 3.08 -3.46
N VAL A 107 -0.45 1.80 -3.49
CA VAL A 107 -1.05 0.70 -2.73
C VAL A 107 -0.76 0.82 -1.22
N TYR A 108 0.42 1.30 -0.85
CA TYR A 108 0.80 1.40 0.57
C TYR A 108 0.24 2.65 1.25
N GLY A 109 -0.17 3.68 0.50
CA GLY A 109 -0.90 4.83 1.04
C GLY A 109 -2.10 4.44 1.94
N PRO A 110 -3.11 3.69 1.44
CA PRO A 110 -4.22 3.24 2.28
C PRO A 110 -3.81 2.21 3.36
N ILE A 111 -2.77 1.40 3.15
CA ILE A 111 -2.25 0.50 4.20
C ILE A 111 -1.81 1.31 5.42
N PHE A 112 -1.03 2.36 5.20
CA PHE A 112 -0.52 3.18 6.30
C PHE A 112 -1.58 4.01 7.02
N ARG A 113 -2.71 4.32 6.35
CA ARG A 113 -3.85 4.96 7.03
C ARG A 113 -4.46 4.10 8.13
N TYR A 114 -4.48 2.78 7.98
CA TYR A 114 -4.91 1.91 9.09
C TYR A 114 -4.01 2.07 10.30
N PHE A 115 -2.70 2.25 10.10
CA PHE A 115 -1.77 2.54 11.19
C PHE A 115 -2.00 3.94 11.79
N ASP A 116 -2.39 4.93 10.99
CA ASP A 116 -2.80 6.25 11.52
C ASP A 116 -4.01 6.11 12.46
N ALA A 117 -4.95 5.21 12.15
CA ALA A 117 -6.08 4.90 13.03
C ALA A 117 -5.69 4.08 14.27
N PHE A 118 -4.83 3.06 14.10
CA PHE A 118 -4.34 2.23 15.20
C PHE A 118 -3.54 3.03 16.23
N ASP A 119 -2.70 3.96 15.78
CA ASP A 119 -1.90 4.81 16.66
C ASP A 119 -2.77 5.72 17.56
N ARG A 120 -4.04 5.96 17.21
CA ARG A 120 -5.01 6.68 18.07
C ARG A 120 -5.63 5.79 19.15
N ILE A 121 -5.59 4.48 18.97
CA ILE A 121 -6.16 3.50 19.91
C ILE A 121 -5.10 3.09 20.93
N GLY A 122 -3.87 2.82 20.47
CA GLY A 122 -2.78 2.42 21.35
C GLY A 122 -1.51 2.06 20.59
N GLU A 123 -0.44 1.83 21.35
CA GLU A 123 0.85 1.45 20.78
C GLU A 123 0.96 -0.08 20.66
N PHE A 124 0.74 -0.62 19.46
CA PHE A 124 0.82 -2.07 19.20
C PHE A 124 2.23 -2.54 18.81
N GLY A 125 3.19 -1.63 18.67
CA GLY A 125 4.59 -1.96 18.37
C GLY A 125 4.87 -2.54 16.98
N ILE A 126 3.88 -2.69 16.10
CA ILE A 126 4.02 -3.34 14.78
C ILE A 126 5.11 -2.70 13.92
N LEU A 127 5.24 -1.36 13.96
CA LEU A 127 6.23 -0.62 13.19
C LEU A 127 7.50 -0.27 14.00
N SER A 128 7.64 -0.75 15.23
CA SER A 128 8.83 -0.48 16.04
C SER A 128 10.08 -1.09 15.40
N GLY A 129 11.19 -0.34 15.46
CA GLY A 129 12.46 -0.74 14.85
C GLY A 129 12.55 -0.59 13.32
N LYS A 130 11.57 0.05 12.66
CA LYS A 130 11.48 0.11 11.19
C LYS A 130 11.55 1.54 10.65
N PRO A 131 12.70 2.24 10.76
CA PRO A 131 12.82 3.65 10.42
C PRO A 131 12.56 3.96 8.94
N ARG A 132 12.94 3.08 7.99
CA ARG A 132 12.70 3.32 6.56
C ARG A 132 11.22 3.23 6.23
N VAL A 133 10.51 2.25 6.78
CA VAL A 133 9.05 2.14 6.68
C VAL A 133 8.37 3.36 7.29
N LYS A 134 8.78 3.80 8.49
CA LYS A 134 8.23 5.01 9.14
C LYS A 134 8.44 6.27 8.29
N ALA A 135 9.63 6.43 7.70
CA ALA A 135 9.92 7.55 6.81
C ALA A 135 9.06 7.50 5.53
N TRP A 136 8.91 6.31 4.94
CA TRP A 136 8.07 6.10 3.76
C TRP A 136 6.59 6.39 4.05
N ARG A 137 6.06 5.88 5.17
CA ARG A 137 4.72 6.20 5.68
C ARG A 137 4.50 7.71 5.78
N LYS A 138 5.45 8.43 6.39
CA LYS A 138 5.38 9.90 6.52
C LYS A 138 5.32 10.58 5.14
N GLY A 139 6.22 10.21 4.23
CA GLY A 139 6.25 10.78 2.88
C GLY A 139 4.95 10.53 2.10
N LEU A 140 4.36 9.34 2.23
CA LEU A 140 3.05 9.03 1.64
C LEU A 140 1.93 9.85 2.27
N HIS A 141 1.89 9.96 3.59
CA HIS A 141 0.90 10.78 4.31
C HIS A 141 0.95 12.26 3.89
N GLU A 142 2.14 12.80 3.58
CA GLU A 142 2.31 14.20 3.17
C GLU A 142 2.01 14.45 1.68
N ARG A 143 2.02 13.41 0.85
CA ARG A 143 1.83 13.54 -0.60
C ARG A 143 0.41 13.98 -0.95
N LYS A 144 0.27 15.07 -1.71
CA LYS A 144 -1.03 15.65 -2.09
C LYS A 144 -2.00 14.65 -2.74
N SER A 145 -1.53 13.80 -3.65
CA SER A 145 -2.38 12.78 -4.30
C SER A 145 -2.86 11.71 -3.33
N VAL A 146 -2.08 11.40 -2.29
CA VAL A 146 -2.49 10.46 -1.25
C VAL A 146 -3.49 11.15 -0.34
N LYS A 147 -3.19 12.34 0.19
CA LYS A 147 -4.09 13.12 1.07
C LYS A 147 -5.48 13.32 0.46
N ASN A 148 -5.53 13.67 -0.83
CA ASN A 148 -6.78 13.98 -1.52
C ASN A 148 -7.54 12.73 -2.04
N ALA A 149 -7.02 11.51 -1.83
CA ALA A 149 -7.66 10.28 -2.29
C ALA A 149 -8.79 9.78 -1.37
N VAL A 150 -9.08 10.51 -0.29
CA VAL A 150 -10.15 10.24 0.67
C VAL A 150 -10.97 11.50 0.90
N ALA A 151 -12.16 11.34 1.48
CA ALA A 151 -12.99 12.49 1.83
C ALA A 151 -12.27 13.41 2.84
N PRO A 152 -12.53 14.73 2.85
CA PRO A 152 -11.83 15.66 3.74
C PRO A 152 -12.00 15.38 5.24
N ASP A 153 -13.07 14.68 5.61
CA ASP A 153 -13.39 14.23 6.96
C ASP A 153 -12.85 12.84 7.29
N TYR A 154 -12.18 12.18 6.34
CA TYR A 154 -11.51 10.91 6.60
C TYR A 154 -10.31 11.17 7.53
N PRO A 155 -10.25 10.49 8.68
CA PRO A 155 -9.26 10.75 9.71
C PRO A 155 -7.81 10.57 9.26
#